data_AF-A0A353GV00-F1
#
_entry.id   AF-A0A353GV00-F1
#
_cell.length_a   1.000
_cell.length_b   1.000
_cell.length_c   1.000
_cell.angle_alpha   90.00
_cell.angle_beta   90.00
_cell.angle_gamma   90.00
#
_symmetry.space_group_name_H-M   'P 1'
#
loop_
_entity.id
_entity.type
_entity.pdbx_description
1 polymer ?
#
loop_
_entity_poly.entity_id
_entity_poly.type
_entity_poly.pdbx_seq_one_letter_code
_entity_poly.pdbx_strand_id
1 'polypeptide(L)'
;MSLVLAESKNFRVTSEYEKVSLNFKNCKRDIYIGDFYGDPQAAAISCDESFCVMVGCGLIIYYMHEPFEDFRYNASTRQWKELFRENERTWWINEAEILDKLTIAFTVEEADKENGGRYKLNTVTLELTKCN
;
A
#
# COMPACT_ATOMS: atom_id res chain seq x y z
N MET A 1 9.34 -8.87 -15.92
CA MET A 1 7.92 -9.08 -16.33
C MET A 1 7.10 -8.58 -15.18
N SER A 2 6.29 -7.56 -15.40
CA SER A 2 5.52 -6.94 -14.32
C SER A 2 4.32 -7.78 -13.93
N LEU A 3 4.06 -7.88 -12.63
CA LEU A 3 2.89 -8.53 -12.05
C LEU A 3 1.81 -7.47 -11.77
N VAL A 4 0.55 -7.79 -12.04
CA VAL A 4 -0.58 -6.94 -11.65
C VAL A 4 -1.01 -7.30 -10.24
N LEU A 5 -0.95 -6.32 -9.32
CA LEU A 5 -1.35 -6.50 -7.92
C LEU A 5 -2.80 -6.07 -7.67
N ALA A 6 -3.23 -4.96 -8.30
CA ALA A 6 -4.58 -4.45 -8.19
C ALA A 6 -4.98 -3.68 -9.44
N GLU A 7 -6.29 -3.61 -9.72
CA GLU A 7 -6.82 -2.91 -10.87
C GLU A 7 -8.17 -2.27 -10.56
N SER A 8 -8.33 -1.00 -10.93
CA SER A 8 -9.57 -0.24 -10.82
C SER A 8 -10.03 0.23 -12.20
N LYS A 9 -10.97 1.17 -12.30
CA LYS A 9 -11.47 1.65 -13.60
C LYS A 9 -10.37 2.35 -14.39
N ASN A 10 -9.66 3.30 -13.76
CA ASN A 10 -8.70 4.18 -14.44
C ASN A 10 -7.24 3.82 -14.14
N PHE A 11 -6.98 2.97 -13.15
CA PHE A 11 -5.63 2.70 -12.66
C PHE A 11 -5.33 1.21 -12.53
N ARG A 12 -4.03 0.90 -12.55
CA ARG A 12 -3.51 -0.43 -12.24
C ARG A 12 -2.26 -0.28 -11.38
N VAL A 13 -2.18 -1.05 -10.30
CA VAL A 13 -0.96 -1.18 -9.49
C VAL A 13 -0.21 -2.42 -9.96
N THR A 14 1.04 -2.24 -10.35
CA THR A 14 1.91 -3.31 -10.82
C THR A 14 3.19 -3.39 -10.02
N SER A 15 3.81 -4.55 -9.94
CA SER A 15 5.13 -4.74 -9.35
C SER A 15 6.15 -5.31 -10.32
N GLU A 16 7.41 -4.91 -10.15
CA GLU A 16 8.57 -5.48 -10.84
C GLU A 16 9.84 -5.29 -9.98
N TYR A 17 10.44 -6.40 -9.52
CA TYR A 17 11.68 -6.42 -8.71
C TYR A 17 11.68 -5.38 -7.58
N GLU A 18 10.92 -5.67 -6.53
CA GLU A 18 10.70 -4.85 -5.33
C GLU A 18 9.94 -3.54 -5.56
N LYS A 19 9.88 -3.03 -6.79
CA LYS A 19 9.25 -1.76 -7.11
C LYS A 19 7.76 -1.91 -7.40
N VAL A 20 7.01 -0.88 -7.05
CA VAL A 20 5.59 -0.73 -7.35
C VAL A 20 5.35 0.51 -8.18
N SER A 21 4.55 0.36 -9.24
CA SER A 21 4.14 1.45 -10.11
C SER A 21 2.61 1.58 -10.19
N LEU A 22 2.12 2.81 -10.20
CA LEU A 22 0.75 3.17 -10.54
C LEU A 22 0.68 3.51 -12.03
N ASN A 23 -0.06 2.71 -12.78
CA ASN A 23 -0.21 2.84 -14.22
C ASN A 23 -1.56 3.50 -14.53
N PHE A 24 -1.54 4.52 -15.36
CA PHE A 24 -2.75 5.24 -15.79
C PHE A 24 -3.27 4.54 -17.05
N LYS A 25 -4.53 4.10 -17.06
CA LYS A 25 -5.08 3.39 -18.23
C LYS A 25 -5.42 4.32 -19.39
N ASN A 26 -5.79 5.56 -19.06
CA ASN A 26 -6.29 6.53 -20.04
C ASN A 26 -5.16 7.37 -20.67
N CYS A 27 -3.94 7.31 -20.12
CA CYS A 27 -2.77 7.98 -20.67
C CYS A 27 -1.54 7.10 -20.44
N LYS A 28 -0.58 7.08 -21.36
CA LYS A 28 0.67 6.30 -21.22
C LYS A 28 1.61 6.96 -20.19
N ARG A 29 1.19 6.97 -18.93
CA ARG A 29 1.89 7.55 -17.79
C ARG A 29 1.90 6.49 -16.69
N ASP A 30 3.06 6.28 -16.11
CA ASP A 30 3.26 5.45 -14.93
C ASP A 30 4.03 6.26 -13.89
N ILE A 31 3.80 5.97 -12.62
CA ILE A 31 4.43 6.66 -11.49
C ILE A 31 4.96 5.63 -10.52
N TYR A 32 6.15 5.84 -10.02
CA TYR A 32 6.72 5.00 -8.97
C TYR A 32 6.04 5.32 -7.64
N ILE A 33 5.40 4.35 -7.00
CA ILE A 33 4.55 4.59 -5.81
C ILE A 33 5.03 3.86 -4.55
N GLY A 34 6.10 3.07 -4.64
CA GLY A 34 6.71 2.45 -3.48
C GLY A 34 7.67 1.33 -3.84
N ASP A 35 8.43 0.86 -2.86
CA ASP A 35 9.19 -0.37 -2.91
C ASP A 35 8.95 -1.24 -1.67
N PHE A 36 9.29 -2.52 -1.79
CA PHE A 36 9.18 -3.51 -0.73
C PHE A 36 10.35 -4.48 -0.81
N TYR A 37 11.16 -4.52 0.24
CA TYR A 37 12.20 -5.54 0.40
C TYR A 37 11.56 -6.94 0.36
N GLY A 38 12.03 -7.80 -0.54
CA GLY A 38 11.46 -9.13 -0.75
C GLY A 38 10.14 -9.15 -1.56
N ASP A 39 9.94 -8.12 -2.38
CA ASP A 39 8.75 -7.89 -3.22
C ASP A 39 7.46 -7.52 -2.46
N PRO A 40 6.58 -6.71 -3.07
CA PRO A 40 5.24 -6.47 -2.55
C PRO A 40 4.41 -7.76 -2.60
N GLN A 41 3.65 -8.01 -1.54
CA GLN A 41 2.79 -9.20 -1.41
C GLN A 41 1.39 -8.96 -1.99
N ALA A 42 0.80 -7.80 -1.74
CA ALA A 42 -0.53 -7.46 -2.23
C ALA A 42 -0.72 -5.95 -2.41
N ALA A 43 -1.76 -5.58 -3.14
CA ALA A 43 -2.24 -4.20 -3.21
C ALA A 43 -3.77 -4.15 -3.32
N ALA A 44 -4.35 -3.01 -2.97
CA ALA A 44 -5.76 -2.71 -3.20
C ALA A 44 -5.94 -1.23 -3.58
N ILE A 45 -6.93 -0.93 -4.43
CA ILE A 45 -7.28 0.44 -4.87
C ILE A 45 -8.68 0.76 -4.37
N SER A 46 -8.88 1.95 -3.80
CA SER A 46 -10.18 2.34 -3.26
C SER A 46 -11.20 2.46 -4.40
N CYS A 47 -12.47 2.16 -4.13
CA CYS A 47 -13.52 2.19 -5.16
C CYS A 47 -13.69 3.57 -5.81
N ASP A 48 -13.40 4.64 -5.07
CA ASP A 48 -13.42 6.02 -5.56
C ASP A 48 -12.06 6.50 -6.07
N GLU A 49 -11.07 5.61 -6.14
CA GLU A 49 -9.71 5.87 -6.64
C GLU A 49 -9.04 7.06 -5.93
N SER A 50 -9.37 7.27 -4.66
CA SER A 50 -8.79 8.32 -3.81
C SER A 50 -7.47 7.90 -3.17
N PHE A 51 -7.24 6.59 -3.01
CA PHE A 51 -5.95 6.04 -2.58
C PHE A 51 -5.79 4.58 -3.03
N CYS A 52 -4.57 4.10 -2.97
CA CYS A 52 -4.26 2.68 -2.99
C CYS A 52 -3.36 2.32 -1.82
N VAL A 53 -3.37 1.05 -1.45
CA VAL A 53 -2.50 0.49 -0.42
C VAL A 53 -1.70 -0.64 -1.03
N MET A 54 -0.43 -0.72 -0.65
CA MET A 54 0.46 -1.82 -1.00
C MET A 54 1.11 -2.35 0.28
N VAL A 55 1.27 -3.67 0.33
CA VAL A 55 1.77 -4.38 1.51
C VAL A 55 2.84 -5.39 1.15
N GLY A 56 3.66 -5.73 2.15
CA GLY A 56 4.74 -6.71 2.09
C GLY A 56 5.62 -6.52 3.31
N CYS A 57 6.87 -6.10 3.10
CA CYS A 57 7.72 -5.54 4.15
C CYS A 57 7.17 -4.17 4.59
N GLY A 58 6.17 -4.18 5.49
CA GLY A 58 5.35 -3.07 5.95
C GLY A 58 4.26 -2.65 4.96
N LEU A 59 3.83 -1.39 5.05
CA LEU A 59 2.66 -0.88 4.34
C LEU A 59 2.93 0.53 3.78
N ILE A 60 2.48 0.78 2.55
CA ILE A 60 2.47 2.11 1.94
C ILE A 60 1.04 2.45 1.53
N ILE A 61 0.51 3.58 2.03
CA ILE A 61 -0.71 4.20 1.51
C ILE A 61 -0.25 5.26 0.52
N TYR A 62 -0.73 5.19 -0.72
CA TYR A 62 -0.49 6.22 -1.74
C TYR A 62 -1.82 6.89 -2.10
N TYR A 63 -1.96 8.17 -1.76
CA TYR A 63 -3.14 8.97 -2.08
C TYR A 63 -3.10 9.39 -3.54
N MET A 64 -4.23 9.27 -4.24
CA MET A 64 -4.32 9.34 -5.70
C MET A 64 -4.92 10.68 -6.15
N HIS A 65 -4.25 11.78 -5.80
CA HIS A 65 -4.63 13.12 -6.23
C HIS A 65 -3.48 13.81 -6.98
N GLU A 66 -3.81 14.71 -7.91
CA GLU A 66 -2.82 15.55 -8.59
C GLU A 66 -2.26 16.65 -7.64
N PRO A 67 -1.01 17.10 -7.82
CA PRO A 67 -0.03 16.52 -8.73
C PRO A 67 0.50 15.19 -8.18
N PHE A 68 0.48 14.13 -8.99
CA PHE A 68 1.08 12.88 -8.56
C PHE A 68 2.61 12.99 -8.49
N GLU A 69 3.21 12.35 -7.48
CA GLU A 69 4.64 12.38 -7.19
C GLU A 69 5.24 10.97 -7.17
N ASP A 70 6.46 10.82 -7.69
CA ASP A 70 7.24 9.60 -7.50
C ASP A 70 7.64 9.42 -6.04
N PHE A 71 7.49 8.18 -5.56
CA PHE A 71 7.86 7.77 -4.22
C PHE A 71 9.35 8.01 -3.95
N ARG A 72 9.63 8.55 -2.77
CA ARG A 72 10.96 8.88 -2.29
C ARG A 72 11.03 8.65 -0.79
N TYR A 73 12.10 8.02 -0.33
CA TYR A 73 12.37 7.90 1.10
C TYR A 73 12.54 9.26 1.77
N ASN A 74 12.18 9.35 3.04
CA ASN A 74 12.38 10.51 3.90
C ASN A 74 11.77 11.82 3.36
N ALA A 75 10.74 11.72 2.51
CA ALA A 75 10.04 12.88 1.97
C ALA A 75 8.91 13.33 2.91
N SER A 76 8.82 14.65 3.15
CA SER A 76 7.62 15.25 3.71
C SER A 76 6.62 15.50 2.57
N THR A 77 5.60 14.65 2.46
CA THR A 77 4.62 14.71 1.37
C THR A 77 3.19 14.44 1.87
N ARG A 78 2.22 14.83 1.05
CA ARG A 78 0.80 14.46 1.18
C ARG A 78 0.44 13.25 0.33
N GLN A 79 1.35 12.78 -0.52
CA GLN A 79 1.08 11.76 -1.52
C GLN A 79 1.18 10.33 -0.96
N TRP A 80 2.03 10.09 0.05
CA TRP A 80 2.09 8.77 0.68
C TRP A 80 2.33 8.81 2.19
N LYS A 81 2.02 7.69 2.82
CA LYS A 81 2.41 7.34 4.20
C LYS A 81 3.04 5.96 4.20
N GLU A 82 4.18 5.88 4.87
CA GLU A 82 4.88 4.63 5.16
C GLU A 82 4.56 4.22 6.60
N LEU A 83 4.10 2.99 6.80
CA LEU A 83 3.71 2.47 8.11
C LEU A 83 4.29 1.07 8.32
N PHE A 84 4.75 0.79 9.54
CA PHE A 84 5.26 -0.52 9.94
C PHE A 84 6.47 -1.00 9.13
N ARG A 85 7.33 -0.07 8.68
CA ARG A 85 8.55 -0.32 7.88
C ARG A 85 9.85 -0.06 8.64
N GLU A 86 9.79 0.03 9.97
CA GLU A 86 10.96 0.35 10.79
C GLU A 86 11.85 -0.89 10.98
N ASN A 87 13.14 -0.82 10.66
CA ASN A 87 14.06 -1.97 10.55
C ASN A 87 13.87 -3.09 11.60
N GLU A 88 13.80 -2.75 12.88
CA GLU A 88 13.70 -3.75 13.97
C GLU A 88 12.25 -4.15 14.33
N ARG A 89 11.26 -3.46 13.76
CA ARG A 89 9.81 -3.62 14.06
C ARG A 89 8.96 -3.68 12.79
N THR A 90 9.56 -4.11 11.68
CA THR A 90 8.86 -4.17 10.40
C THR A 90 7.83 -5.28 10.43
N TRP A 91 6.60 -4.97 10.03
CA TRP A 91 5.53 -5.95 9.94
C TRP A 91 5.54 -6.58 8.56
N TRP A 92 5.60 -7.92 8.50
CA TRP A 92 5.37 -8.65 7.27
C TRP A 92 3.87 -8.81 7.06
N ILE A 93 3.35 -8.16 6.03
CA ILE A 93 1.91 -8.05 5.75
C ILE A 93 1.60 -8.72 4.41
N ASN A 94 0.76 -9.75 4.47
CA ASN A 94 0.52 -10.64 3.33
C ASN A 94 -0.69 -10.27 2.49
N GLU A 95 -1.67 -9.64 3.13
CA GLU A 95 -2.96 -9.34 2.51
C GLU A 95 -3.39 -7.93 2.87
N ALA A 96 -4.06 -7.26 1.94
CA ALA A 96 -4.71 -5.99 2.17
C ALA A 96 -6.02 -5.90 1.37
N GLU A 97 -7.02 -5.31 1.98
CA GLU A 97 -8.30 -4.98 1.36
C GLU A 97 -8.74 -3.59 1.79
N ILE A 98 -9.58 -2.95 0.97
CA ILE A 98 -10.19 -1.67 1.30
C ILE A 98 -11.64 -1.93 1.67
N LEU A 99 -11.98 -1.64 2.93
CA LEU A 99 -13.31 -1.88 3.47
C LEU A 99 -14.29 -0.78 3.09
N ASP A 100 -13.81 0.46 3.12
CA ASP A 100 -14.57 1.66 2.79
C ASP A 100 -13.63 2.80 2.39
N LYS A 101 -14.15 4.02 2.27
CA LYS A 101 -13.40 5.19 1.79
C LYS A 101 -12.25 5.61 2.71
N LEU A 102 -12.23 5.18 3.96
CA LEU A 102 -11.26 5.60 4.96
C LEU A 102 -10.58 4.42 5.64
N THR A 103 -11.05 3.20 5.43
CA THR A 103 -10.59 2.05 6.20
C THR A 103 -9.97 0.98 5.30
N ILE A 104 -8.74 0.61 5.63
CA ILE A 104 -8.09 -0.59 5.10
C ILE A 104 -8.13 -1.70 6.15
N ALA A 105 -8.21 -2.95 5.71
CA ALA A 105 -7.88 -4.09 6.53
C ALA A 105 -6.67 -4.82 5.96
N PHE A 106 -5.82 -5.35 6.82
CA PHE A 106 -4.62 -6.08 6.41
C PHE A 106 -4.26 -7.16 7.43
N THR A 107 -3.50 -8.16 6.98
CA THR A 107 -3.11 -9.31 7.80
C THR A 107 -1.59 -9.37 7.95
N VAL A 108 -1.12 -9.28 9.18
CA VAL A 108 0.28 -9.48 9.56
C VAL A 108 0.55 -10.97 9.72
N GLU A 109 1.71 -11.44 9.27
CA GLU A 109 2.14 -12.83 9.39
C GLU A 109 2.03 -13.39 10.81
N GLU A 110 1.40 -14.56 10.96
CA GLU A 110 1.28 -15.29 12.23
C GLU A 110 2.63 -15.73 12.81
N ALA A 111 3.70 -15.73 11.99
CA ALA A 111 5.06 -15.99 12.46
C ALA A 111 5.56 -14.87 13.41
N ASP A 112 5.05 -13.64 13.27
CA ASP A 112 5.24 -12.58 14.25
C ASP A 112 4.34 -12.87 15.46
N LYS A 113 4.93 -13.42 16.53
CA LYS A 113 4.20 -13.79 17.75
C LYS A 113 3.63 -12.60 18.52
N GLU A 114 4.11 -11.39 18.27
CA GLU A 114 3.67 -10.18 18.96
C GLU A 114 2.56 -9.48 18.19
N ASN A 115 2.74 -9.34 16.86
CA ASN A 115 1.87 -8.55 16.00
C ASN A 115 1.06 -9.37 14.99
N GLY A 116 1.21 -10.69 14.94
CA GLY A 116 0.45 -11.56 14.04
C GLY A 116 -1.05 -11.38 14.19
N GLY A 117 -1.75 -11.37 13.05
CA GLY A 117 -3.21 -11.29 12.98
C GLY A 117 -3.72 -10.17 12.07
N ARG A 118 -5.04 -9.94 12.13
CA ARG A 118 -5.74 -9.00 11.24
C ARG A 118 -5.97 -7.65 11.91
N TYR A 119 -5.79 -6.58 11.14
CA TYR A 119 -5.92 -5.20 11.61
C TYR A 119 -6.83 -4.40 10.69
N LYS A 120 -7.39 -3.32 11.23
CA LYS A 120 -8.03 -2.23 10.50
C LYS A 120 -7.28 -0.94 10.78
N LEU A 121 -7.04 -0.16 9.74
CA LEU A 121 -6.39 1.14 9.83
C LEU A 121 -7.25 2.20 9.14
N ASN A 122 -7.46 3.32 9.82
CA ASN A 122 -8.03 4.51 9.20
C ASN A 122 -6.93 5.27 8.43
N THR A 123 -7.13 5.51 7.13
CA THR A 123 -6.14 6.12 6.24
C THR A 123 -5.91 7.61 6.49
N VAL A 124 -6.73 8.26 7.31
CA VAL A 124 -6.61 9.69 7.64
C VAL A 124 -6.11 9.89 9.06
N THR A 125 -6.76 9.28 10.05
CA THR A 125 -6.38 9.41 11.46
C THR A 125 -5.19 8.53 11.83
N LEU A 126 -4.89 7.51 11.01
CA LEU A 126 -3.88 6.47 11.26
C LEU A 126 -4.17 5.66 12.53
N GLU A 127 -5.41 5.68 13.00
CA GLU A 127 -5.85 4.85 14.12
C GLU A 127 -5.90 3.39 13.69
N LEU A 128 -5.24 2.54 14.47
CA LEU A 128 -5.08 1.11 14.22
C LEU A 128 -5.90 0.31 15.24
N THR A 129 -6.68 -0.65 14.76
CA THR A 129 -7.47 -1.57 15.59
C THR A 129 -7.18 -3.01 15.20
N LYS A 130 -6.80 -3.85 16.18
CA LYS A 130 -6.66 -5.31 15.96
C LYS A 130 -8.04 -5.96 15.94
N CYS A 131 -8.29 -6.82 14.96
CA CYS A 131 -9.51 -7.63 14.89
C CYS A 131 -9.32 -8.90 15.73
N ASN A 132 -10.31 -9.21 16.57
CA ASN A 132 -10.37 -10.47 17.32
C ASN A 132 -10.94 -11.60 16.46
#